data_AF-A0ABD6T1D5-F1
#
_entry.id   AF-A0ABD6T1D5-F1
#
_cell.length_a   1.000
_cell.length_b   1.000
_cell.length_c   1.000
_cell.angle_alpha   90.00
_cell.angle_beta   90.00
_cell.angle_gamma   90.00
#
_symmetry.space_group_name_H-M   'P 1'
#
loop_
_entity.id
_entity.type
_entity.pdbx_description
1 polymer ?
#
loop_
_entity_poly.entity_id
_entity_poly.type
_entity_poly.pdbx_seq_one_letter_code
_entity_poly.pdbx_strand_id
1 'polypeptide(L)'
;MNSDNQIDLEKGYLRDKDTEYKIIEGISDKLKDNYDAEGVIHLYTERDVCLSCDNVLKSFSTDYKNITLNIYDALGNIYKLRNGSIITD
;
A
#
# COMPACT_ATOMS: atom_id res chain seq x y z
N MET A 1 -13.35 14.24 -15.03
CA MET A 1 -13.56 13.94 -13.60
C MET A 1 -14.98 14.34 -13.26
N ASN A 2 -15.81 13.39 -12.83
CA ASN A 2 -17.06 13.72 -12.18
C ASN A 2 -16.77 14.16 -10.72
N SER A 3 -17.80 14.62 -10.02
CA SER A 3 -17.78 15.02 -8.60
C SER A 3 -17.19 13.95 -7.67
N ASP A 4 -17.15 12.70 -8.15
CA ASP A 4 -16.72 11.50 -7.44
C ASP A 4 -15.34 11.01 -7.90
N ASN A 5 -14.60 11.83 -8.65
CA ASN A 5 -13.24 11.51 -9.10
C ASN A 5 -13.12 10.20 -9.89
N GLN A 6 -14.11 9.88 -10.71
CA GLN A 6 -14.05 8.76 -11.64
C GLN A 6 -13.53 9.25 -13.01
N ILE A 7 -12.55 8.53 -13.57
CA ILE A 7 -12.17 8.64 -14.98
C ILE A 7 -12.93 7.56 -15.73
N ASP A 8 -13.57 7.95 -16.82
CA ASP A 8 -14.40 7.11 -17.68
C ASP A 8 -13.56 6.11 -18.49
N LEU A 9 -12.98 5.14 -17.78
CA LEU A 9 -12.44 3.89 -18.28
C LEU A 9 -13.03 2.84 -17.36
N GLU A 10 -13.74 1.85 -17.91
CA GLU A 10 -14.67 0.90 -17.26
C GLU A 10 -14.28 0.31 -15.88
N LYS A 11 -13.05 0.46 -15.36
CA LYS A 11 -12.62 0.05 -14.02
C LYS A 11 -11.55 0.95 -13.38
N GLY A 12 -11.45 2.22 -13.77
CA GLY A 12 -10.41 3.15 -13.31
C GLY A 12 -10.90 4.14 -12.25
N TYR A 13 -10.78 3.81 -10.97
CA TYR A 13 -10.91 4.80 -9.89
C TYR A 13 -9.62 5.62 -9.78
N LEU A 14 -9.72 6.96 -9.72
CA LEU A 14 -8.59 7.79 -9.28
C LEU A 14 -8.37 7.52 -7.79
N ARG A 15 -7.19 6.99 -7.46
CA ARG A 15 -6.77 6.65 -6.10
C ARG A 15 -6.06 7.77 -5.37
N ASP A 16 -6.27 9.00 -5.82
CA ASP A 16 -5.69 10.20 -5.19
C ASP A 16 -6.26 10.49 -3.79
N LYS A 17 -7.25 9.70 -3.34
CA LYS A 17 -7.89 9.81 -2.02
C LYS A 17 -7.92 8.53 -1.18
N ASP A 18 -7.24 7.48 -1.59
CA ASP A 18 -7.18 6.26 -0.76
C ASP A 18 -6.30 6.55 0.48
N THR A 19 -6.85 6.29 1.66
CA THR A 19 -6.29 6.71 2.95
C THR A 19 -5.01 5.94 3.30
N GLU A 20 -4.90 4.74 2.77
CA GLU A 20 -3.79 3.80 2.88
C GLU A 20 -2.49 4.41 2.36
N TYR A 21 -2.55 5.13 1.24
CA TYR A 21 -1.39 5.79 0.65
C TYR A 21 -0.83 6.88 1.56
N LYS A 22 -1.70 7.69 2.17
CA LYS A 22 -1.28 8.76 3.08
C LYS A 22 -0.60 8.22 4.34
N ILE A 23 -1.05 7.05 4.81
CA ILE A 23 -0.43 6.39 5.95
C ILE A 23 0.98 5.92 5.58
N ILE A 24 1.13 5.26 4.43
CA ILE A 24 2.43 4.73 3.98
C ILE A 24 3.40 5.84 3.61
N GLU A 25 2.95 6.89 2.92
CA GLU A 25 3.75 8.10 2.69
C GLU A 25 4.17 8.76 4.01
N GLY A 26 3.25 8.93 4.95
CA GLY A 26 3.57 9.49 6.26
C GLY A 26 4.55 8.64 7.09
N ILE A 27 4.57 7.33 6.89
CA ILE A 27 5.58 6.44 7.48
C ILE A 27 6.92 6.63 6.76
N SER A 28 6.91 6.66 5.42
CA SER A 28 8.12 6.93 4.63
C SER A 28 8.77 8.26 5.02
N ASP A 29 7.98 9.32 5.20
CA ASP A 29 8.47 10.64 5.65
C ASP A 29 9.08 10.63 7.05
N LYS A 30 8.67 9.69 7.91
CA LYS A 30 9.25 9.50 9.24
C LYS A 30 10.55 8.71 9.19
N LEU A 31 10.62 7.70 8.33
CA LEU A 31 11.80 6.86 8.16
C LEU A 31 12.90 7.58 7.36
N LYS A 32 12.52 8.44 6.41
CA LYS A 32 13.41 9.20 5.53
C LYS A 32 14.45 8.28 4.89
N ASP A 33 15.74 8.57 5.07
CA ASP A 33 16.83 7.82 4.48
C ASP A 33 17.24 6.57 5.28
N ASN A 34 16.47 6.19 6.31
CA ASN A 34 16.73 4.98 7.09
C ASN A 34 16.18 3.73 6.37
N TYR A 35 16.75 3.42 5.21
CA TYR A 35 16.33 2.27 4.38
C TYR A 35 16.64 0.91 5.03
N ASP A 36 17.53 0.89 6.02
CA ASP A 36 17.84 -0.30 6.82
C ASP A 36 16.85 -0.53 7.97
N ALA A 37 15.85 0.34 8.15
CA ALA A 37 14.82 0.17 9.16
C ALA A 37 14.14 -1.19 9.05
N GLU A 38 13.98 -1.86 10.18
CA GLU A 38 13.39 -3.20 10.25
C GLU A 38 12.11 -3.18 11.09
N GLY A 39 11.16 -4.03 10.73
CA GLY A 39 9.94 -4.15 11.51
C GLY A 39 8.77 -4.74 10.74
N VAL A 40 7.60 -4.69 11.36
CA VAL A 40 6.35 -5.18 10.78
C VAL A 40 5.29 -4.10 10.89
N ILE A 41 4.65 -3.78 9.77
CA ILE A 41 3.51 -2.86 9.71
C ILE A 41 2.26 -3.70 9.46
N HIS A 42 1.24 -3.53 10.31
CA HIS A 42 -0.09 -4.11 10.12
C HIS A 42 -1.05 -2.99 9.70
N LEU A 43 -1.53 -3.04 8.45
CA LEU A 43 -2.45 -2.07 7.89
C LEU A 43 -3.82 -2.72 7.72
N TYR A 44 -4.83 -2.16 8.38
CA TYR A 44 -6.22 -2.61 8.28
C TYR A 44 -6.98 -1.61 7.42
N THR A 45 -7.64 -2.09 6.38
CA THR A 45 -8.45 -1.27 5.49
C THR A 45 -9.86 -1.85 5.30
N GLU A 46 -10.81 -0.96 5.09
CA GLU A 46 -12.21 -1.28 4.85
C GLU A 46 -12.49 -1.65 3.38
N ARG A 47 -11.52 -1.49 2.47
CA ARG A 47 -11.69 -1.72 1.03
C ARG A 47 -10.68 -2.73 0.48
N ASP A 48 -11.05 -3.39 -0.61
CA ASP A 48 -10.15 -4.27 -1.35
C ASP A 48 -8.94 -3.50 -1.85
N VAL A 49 -7.74 -3.98 -1.52
CA VAL A 49 -6.49 -3.40 -1.97
C VAL A 49 -6.09 -4.00 -3.31
N CYS A 50 -6.13 -3.22 -4.39
CA CYS A 50 -5.54 -3.68 -5.65
C CYS A 50 -4.01 -3.49 -5.62
N LEU A 51 -3.32 -4.45 -5.00
CA LEU A 51 -1.85 -4.50 -4.94
C LEU A 51 -1.15 -4.50 -6.30
N SER A 52 -1.74 -5.15 -7.31
CA SER A 52 -1.18 -5.19 -8.66
C SER A 52 -1.22 -3.85 -9.38
N CYS A 53 -2.11 -2.96 -8.94
CA CYS A 53 -2.22 -1.59 -9.42
C CYS A 53 -1.40 -0.59 -8.58
N ASP A 54 -0.78 -1.06 -7.49
CA ASP A 54 -0.40 -0.23 -6.36
C ASP A 54 1.09 0.09 -6.32
N ASN A 55 1.48 1.12 -7.08
CA ASN A 55 2.88 1.49 -7.23
C ASN A 55 3.52 1.95 -5.90
N VAL A 56 2.75 2.58 -5.00
CA VAL A 56 3.31 3.16 -3.75
C VAL A 56 3.68 2.08 -2.74
N LEU A 57 2.80 1.11 -2.49
CA LEU A 57 3.06 0.01 -1.55
C LEU A 57 4.27 -0.82 -1.99
N LYS A 58 4.36 -1.08 -3.30
CA LYS A 58 5.49 -1.80 -3.88
C LYS A 58 6.80 -1.00 -3.80
N SER A 59 6.75 0.30 -4.08
CA SER A 59 7.91 1.18 -3.98
C SER A 59 8.41 1.26 -2.54
N PHE A 60 7.52 1.52 -1.58
CA PHE A 60 7.83 1.51 -0.16
C PHE A 60 8.48 0.19 0.27
N SER A 61 7.91 -0.95 -0.13
CA SER A 61 8.46 -2.27 0.19
C SER A 61 9.83 -2.54 -0.46
N THR A 62 10.13 -1.88 -1.58
CA THR A 62 11.42 -1.98 -2.27
C THR A 62 12.48 -1.11 -1.58
N ASP A 63 12.09 0.06 -1.10
CA ASP A 63 12.97 1.00 -0.41
C ASP A 63 13.32 0.49 1.00
N TYR A 64 12.32 0.04 1.77
CA TYR A 64 12.48 -0.48 3.13
C TYR A 64 12.41 -2.01 3.17
N LYS A 65 13.47 -2.66 2.66
CA LYS A 65 13.51 -4.11 2.39
C LYS A 65 13.35 -4.98 3.64
N ASN A 66 13.70 -4.44 4.81
CA ASN A 66 13.63 -5.14 6.08
C ASN A 66 12.29 -4.94 6.81
N ILE A 67 11.38 -4.13 6.23
CA ILE A 67 10.02 -3.97 6.73
C ILE A 67 9.09 -4.97 6.03
N THR A 68 8.32 -5.69 6.83
CA THR A 68 7.21 -6.52 6.33
C THR A 68 5.91 -5.75 6.44
N LEU A 69 5.19 -5.61 5.34
CA LEU A 69 3.89 -4.95 5.30
C LEU A 69 2.78 -6.01 5.19
N ASN A 70 1.97 -6.13 6.23
CA ASN A 70 0.80 -6.99 6.29
C ASN A 70 -0.45 -6.14 6.13
N ILE A 71 -1.23 -6.40 5.08
CA ILE A 71 -2.43 -5.65 4.74
C ILE A 71 -3.63 -6.57 4.91
N TYR A 72 -4.60 -6.12 5.69
CA TYR A 72 -5.84 -6.83 5.99
C TYR A 72 -6.98 -6.02 5.39
N ASP A 73 -7.78 -6.64 4.52
CA ASP A 73 -8.99 -6.01 3.98
C ASP A 73 -10.25 -6.40 4.77
N ALA A 74 -11.36 -5.74 4.46
CA ALA A 74 -12.66 -6.02 5.08
C ALA A 74 -13.22 -7.41 4.74
N LEU A 75 -12.73 -8.05 3.67
CA LEU A 75 -13.15 -9.40 3.27
C LEU A 75 -12.36 -10.49 4.01
N GLY A 76 -11.36 -10.09 4.81
CA GLY A 76 -10.51 -11.00 5.57
C GLY A 76 -9.33 -11.55 4.77
N ASN A 77 -9.06 -11.03 3.57
CA ASN A 77 -7.84 -11.38 2.86
C ASN A 77 -6.63 -10.71 3.53
N ILE A 78 -5.50 -11.41 3.45
CA ILE A 78 -4.23 -10.94 3.98
C ILE A 78 -3.24 -10.90 2.84
N TYR A 79 -2.67 -9.74 2.61
CA TYR A 79 -1.58 -9.57 1.67
C TYR A 79 -0.31 -9.19 2.38
N LYS A 80 0.77 -9.92 2.11
CA LYS A 80 2.07 -9.69 2.71
C LYS A 80 3.03 -9.20 1.63
N LEU A 81 3.67 -8.06 1.86
CA LEU A 81 4.70 -7.52 0.99
C LEU A 81 6.02 -7.40 1.73
N ARG A 82 7.10 -7.83 1.08
CA ARG A 82 8.47 -7.64 1.54
C ARG A 82 9.42 -7.53 0.35
N ASN A 83 10.33 -6.58 0.39
CA ASN A 83 11.33 -6.35 -0.66
C ASN A 83 10.69 -6.26 -2.06
N GLY A 84 9.58 -5.53 -2.18
CA GLY A 84 8.86 -5.32 -3.45
C GLY A 84 8.12 -6.55 -3.99
N SER A 85 8.09 -7.66 -3.25
CA SER A 85 7.43 -8.91 -3.65
C SER A 85 6.27 -9.25 -2.73
N ILE A 86 5.19 -9.78 -3.31
CA ILE A 86 4.14 -10.44 -2.53
C ILE A 86 4.71 -11.76 -2.05
N ILE A 87 4.68 -11.98 -0.74
CA ILE A 87 5.10 -13.23 -0.13
C ILE A 87 3.86 -14.04 0.27
N THR A 88 3.81 -15.29 -0.16
CA THR A 88 2.84 -16.28 0.30
C THR A 88 3.59 -17.26 1.18
N ASP A 89 3.06 -17.55 2.38
CA ASP A 89 3.56 -18.65 3.21
C ASP A 89 3.35 -20.00 2.51
#